data_AF-A0A352IPP1-F1
#
_entry.id   AF-A0A352IPP1-F1
#
_cell.length_a   1.000
_cell.length_b   1.000
_cell.length_c   1.000
_cell.angle_alpha   90.00
_cell.angle_beta   90.00
_cell.angle_gamma   90.00
#
_symmetry.space_group_name_H-M   'P 1'
#
loop_
_entity.id
_entity.type
_entity.pdbx_description
1 polymer ?
#
loop_
_entity_poly.entity_id
_entity_poly.type
_entity_poly.pdbx_seq_one_letter_code
_entity_poly.pdbx_strand_id
1 'polypeptide(L)'
;EVETLLLQHKAGTTFSSFSSSLLKAESFTVELGKVRPFGQNDLGRFSGIQDALRRRFRGLPSPAPQPPFDHLTVFEVVHEILNTGKNFRFHIPDDVANFTEYQPGTVIWEDSETSYRVGHSPEAIVFPNPEVPVGHRVGLMIRPETGSDESFI
;
A
#
# COMPACT_ATOMS: atom_id res chain seq x y z
N GLU A 1 -12.23 -9.34 6.46
CA GLU A 1 -11.53 -8.42 7.38
C GLU A 1 -10.46 -7.68 6.61
N VAL A 2 -9.82 -6.68 7.22
CA VAL A 2 -8.67 -5.98 6.63
C VAL A 2 -7.43 -6.55 7.30
N GLU A 3 -6.56 -7.18 6.52
CA GLU A 3 -5.37 -7.88 7.03
C GLU A 3 -4.13 -6.96 7.10
N THR A 4 -4.16 -5.84 6.38
CA THR A 4 -2.99 -4.99 6.22
C THR A 4 -3.38 -3.51 6.16
N LEU A 5 -2.62 -2.69 6.88
CA LEU A 5 -2.67 -1.23 6.79
C LEU A 5 -1.32 -0.72 6.31
N LEU A 6 -1.32 0.09 5.25
CA LEU A 6 -0.12 0.76 4.76
C LEU A 6 -0.22 2.24 5.10
N LEU A 7 0.68 2.71 5.97
CA LEU A 7 0.77 4.11 6.38
C LEU A 7 1.73 4.87 5.47
N GLN A 8 1.23 5.95 4.86
CA GLN A 8 2.02 6.84 4.03
C GLN A 8 2.32 8.13 4.81
N HIS A 9 3.60 8.37 5.13
CA HIS A 9 4.02 9.53 5.93
C HIS A 9 4.25 10.82 5.12
N LYS A 10 4.20 10.75 3.78
CA LYS A 10 4.33 11.90 2.89
C LYS A 10 3.05 12.11 2.11
N ALA A 11 2.71 13.39 1.86
CA ALA A 11 1.61 13.72 0.96
C ALA A 11 1.90 13.14 -0.43
N GLY A 12 0.98 12.30 -0.92
CA GLY A 12 1.04 11.73 -2.25
C GLY A 12 0.15 12.50 -3.24
N THR A 13 0.17 12.08 -4.50
CA THR A 13 -0.68 12.63 -5.56
C THR A 13 -2.05 11.94 -5.67
N THR A 14 -2.42 11.12 -4.68
CA THR A 14 -3.69 10.40 -4.65
C THR A 14 -4.85 11.30 -4.20
N PHE A 15 -6.07 10.96 -4.61
CA PHE A 15 -7.27 11.67 -4.15
C PHE A 15 -7.45 11.59 -2.63
N SER A 16 -7.14 10.43 -2.03
CA SER A 16 -7.15 10.24 -0.57
C SER A 16 -6.14 11.13 0.15
N SER A 17 -4.94 11.34 -0.43
CA SER A 17 -3.96 12.28 0.13
C SER A 17 -4.44 13.72 0.03
N PHE A 18 -5.05 14.11 -1.10
CA PHE A 18 -5.63 15.44 -1.29
C PHE A 18 -6.74 15.73 -0.26
N SER A 19 -7.72 14.84 -0.12
CA SER A 19 -8.84 15.04 0.80
C SER A 19 -8.41 15.07 2.27
N SER A 20 -7.43 14.25 2.65
CA SER A 20 -6.86 14.28 4.01
C SER A 20 -6.07 15.55 4.27
N SER A 21 -5.08 15.86 3.43
CA SER A 21 -4.14 16.95 3.69
C SER A 21 -4.79 18.33 3.58
N LEU A 22 -5.62 18.54 2.55
CA LEU A 22 -6.19 19.84 2.21
C LEU A 22 -7.56 20.08 2.85
N LEU A 23 -8.40 19.04 2.93
CA LEU A 23 -9.77 19.16 3.45
C LEU A 23 -9.93 18.62 4.88
N LYS A 24 -8.88 18.03 5.46
CA LYS A 24 -8.90 17.42 6.80
C LYS A 24 -9.93 16.30 6.96
N ALA A 25 -10.25 15.60 5.87
CA ALA A 25 -11.16 14.47 5.90
C ALA A 25 -10.44 13.18 6.30
N GLU A 26 -11.09 12.33 7.10
CA GLU A 26 -10.65 10.95 7.32
C GLU A 26 -10.66 10.21 5.97
N SER A 27 -9.48 9.92 5.42
CA SER A 27 -9.34 9.46 4.04
C SER A 27 -8.41 8.28 3.94
N PHE A 28 -8.85 7.25 3.21
CA PHE A 28 -8.11 6.02 2.97
C PHE A 28 -8.32 5.59 1.52
N THR A 29 -7.31 4.93 0.95
CA THR A 29 -7.49 4.13 -0.27
C THR A 29 -7.67 2.68 0.15
N VAL A 30 -8.73 2.03 -0.34
CA VAL A 30 -9.01 0.63 -0.04
C VAL A 30 -8.83 -0.19 -1.31
N GLU A 31 -7.80 -1.04 -1.32
CA GLU A 31 -7.55 -2.00 -2.39
C GLU A 31 -8.37 -3.27 -2.15
N LEU A 32 -9.41 -3.48 -2.96
CA LEU A 32 -10.37 -4.59 -2.77
C LEU A 32 -9.98 -5.87 -3.53
N GLY A 33 -8.71 -5.99 -3.93
CA GLY A 33 -8.17 -7.13 -4.65
C GLY A 33 -8.02 -6.90 -6.15
N LYS A 34 -7.97 -7.99 -6.91
CA LYS A 34 -7.67 -7.94 -8.35
C LYS A 34 -8.84 -7.37 -9.17
N VAL A 35 -8.53 -6.45 -10.07
CA VAL A 35 -9.49 -5.90 -11.03
C VAL A 35 -9.85 -6.96 -12.07
N ARG A 36 -11.15 -7.15 -12.32
CA ARG A 36 -11.68 -7.88 -13.48
C ARG A 36 -12.62 -6.99 -14.30
N PRO A 37 -12.84 -7.29 -15.58
CA PRO A 37 -13.88 -6.63 -16.38
C PRO A 37 -15.25 -6.64 -15.69
N PHE A 38 -16.12 -5.72 -16.09
CA PHE A 38 -17.49 -5.66 -15.57
C PHE A 38 -18.21 -7.01 -15.69
N GLY A 39 -18.94 -7.39 -14.65
CA GLY A 39 -19.66 -8.66 -14.57
C GLY A 39 -18.81 -9.89 -14.25
N GLN A 40 -17.48 -9.76 -14.17
CA GLN A 40 -16.57 -10.90 -13.90
C GLN A 40 -15.97 -10.89 -12.50
N ASN A 41 -16.26 -9.87 -11.69
CA ASN A 41 -15.85 -9.83 -10.30
C ASN A 41 -16.82 -10.69 -9.46
N ASP A 42 -16.29 -11.61 -8.67
CA ASP A 42 -17.08 -12.33 -7.68
C ASP A 42 -17.47 -11.38 -6.54
N LEU A 43 -18.72 -10.90 -6.58
CA LEU A 43 -19.25 -9.94 -5.62
C LEU A 43 -19.28 -10.48 -4.19
N GLY A 44 -19.29 -11.81 -4.00
CA GLY A 44 -19.27 -12.44 -2.68
C GLY A 44 -18.04 -12.05 -1.85
N ARG A 45 -16.90 -11.83 -2.54
CA ARG A 45 -15.63 -11.40 -1.93
C ARG A 45 -15.67 -9.99 -1.33
N PHE A 46 -16.64 -9.16 -1.74
CA PHE A 46 -16.77 -7.77 -1.31
C PHE A 46 -17.89 -7.58 -0.27
N SER A 47 -18.50 -8.67 0.21
CA SER A 47 -19.58 -8.63 1.21
C SER A 47 -19.21 -7.82 2.46
N GLY A 48 -18.00 -8.00 2.99
CA GLY A 48 -17.51 -7.27 4.17
C GLY A 48 -17.52 -5.74 4.01
N ILE A 49 -16.92 -5.22 2.93
CA ILE A 49 -16.89 -3.77 2.66
C ILE A 49 -18.29 -3.24 2.32
N GLN A 50 -19.09 -4.02 1.58
CA GLN A 50 -20.46 -3.66 1.24
C GLN A 50 -21.31 -3.45 2.49
N ASP A 51 -21.23 -4.39 3.44
CA ASP A 51 -22.01 -4.32 4.68
C ASP A 51 -21.50 -3.24 5.63
N ALA A 52 -20.19 -3.02 5.69
CA ALA A 52 -19.59 -1.91 6.44
C ALA A 52 -20.07 -0.54 5.91
N LEU A 53 -20.04 -0.32 4.60
CA LEU A 53 -20.52 0.91 3.97
C LEU A 53 -22.02 1.11 4.19
N ARG A 54 -22.84 0.06 4.03
CA ARG A 54 -24.29 0.13 4.28
C ARG A 54 -24.62 0.49 5.73
N ARG A 55 -23.89 -0.08 6.70
CA ARG A 55 -24.04 0.27 8.12
C ARG A 55 -23.69 1.73 8.36
N ARG A 56 -22.54 2.18 7.83
CA ARG A 56 -22.06 3.57 7.95
C ARG A 56 -23.07 4.56 7.39
N PHE A 57 -23.60 4.33 6.19
CA PHE A 57 -24.61 5.20 5.58
C PHE A 57 -25.95 5.20 6.31
N ARG A 58 -26.27 4.15 7.07
CA ARG A 58 -27.46 4.09 7.93
C ARG A 58 -27.25 4.66 9.33
N GLY A 59 -26.04 5.13 9.64
CA GLY A 59 -25.69 5.58 11.00
C GLY A 59 -25.71 4.45 12.04
N LEU A 60 -25.59 3.19 11.61
CA LEU A 60 -25.53 2.05 12.50
C LEU A 60 -24.13 1.92 13.12
N PRO A 61 -24.03 1.45 14.37
CA PRO A 61 -22.73 1.23 15.01
C PRO A 61 -21.91 0.17 14.26
N SER A 62 -20.59 0.27 14.38
CA SER A 62 -19.69 -0.80 13.95
C SER A 62 -20.03 -2.09 14.71
N PRO A 63 -19.87 -3.27 14.09
CA PRO A 63 -19.93 -4.52 14.83
C PRO A 63 -18.95 -4.48 16.00
N ALA A 64 -19.33 -5.13 17.10
CA ALA A 64 -18.40 -5.33 18.19
C ALA A 64 -17.15 -6.06 17.67
N PRO A 65 -15.97 -5.65 18.15
CA PRO A 65 -14.74 -6.39 18.01
C PRO A 65 -14.97 -7.92 18.17
N GLN A 66 -14.73 -8.76 17.15
CA GLN A 66 -14.73 -10.23 17.29
C GLN A 66 -13.29 -10.76 17.47
N PRO A 67 -12.97 -11.42 18.60
CA PRO A 67 -11.63 -11.98 18.81
C PRO A 67 -11.32 -13.10 17.80
N PRO A 68 -10.05 -13.30 17.42
CA PRO A 68 -8.86 -12.54 17.86
C PRO A 68 -8.68 -11.19 17.12
N PHE A 69 -8.22 -10.17 17.85
CA PHE A 69 -8.02 -8.79 17.34
C PHE A 69 -6.71 -8.59 16.57
N ASP A 70 -5.89 -9.63 16.45
CA ASP A 70 -4.43 -9.48 16.40
C ASP A 70 -3.86 -9.66 14.98
N HIS A 71 -4.64 -9.34 13.94
CA HIS A 71 -4.26 -9.67 12.56
C HIS A 71 -4.00 -8.46 11.66
N LEU A 72 -4.05 -7.23 12.18
CA LEU A 72 -3.69 -6.06 11.39
C LEU A 72 -2.18 -5.87 11.39
N THR A 73 -1.53 -6.19 10.28
CA THR A 73 -0.12 -5.83 10.10
C THR A 73 -0.05 -4.39 9.57
N VAL A 74 0.58 -3.50 10.34
CA VAL A 74 0.85 -2.13 9.92
C VAL A 74 2.21 -2.08 9.23
N PHE A 75 2.25 -1.49 8.04
CA PHE A 75 3.48 -1.25 7.31
C PHE A 75 3.69 0.24 7.12
N GLU A 76 4.94 0.67 7.23
CA GLU A 76 5.36 2.02 6.86
C GLU A 76 6.05 2.01 5.49
N VAL A 77 5.87 3.10 4.74
CA VAL A 77 6.61 3.34 3.49
C VAL A 77 8.01 3.85 3.82
N VAL A 78 9.04 3.07 3.47
CA VAL A 78 10.45 3.43 3.69
C VAL A 78 11.11 4.04 2.46
N HIS A 79 10.63 3.70 1.26
CA HIS A 79 11.15 4.27 0.02
C HIS A 79 10.09 4.37 -1.08
N GLU A 80 10.09 5.50 -1.79
CA GLU A 80 9.27 5.70 -2.99
C GLU A 80 10.16 5.59 -4.22
N ILE A 81 9.79 4.70 -5.13
CA ILE A 81 10.53 4.46 -6.37
C ILE A 81 9.91 5.31 -7.47
N LEU A 82 10.68 6.25 -8.00
CA LEU A 82 10.28 7.09 -9.13
C LEU A 82 11.02 6.63 -10.39
N ASN A 83 10.35 6.66 -11.53
CA ASN A 83 11.01 6.46 -12.81
C ASN A 83 11.90 7.68 -13.11
N THR A 84 13.21 7.54 -12.96
CA THR A 84 14.17 8.63 -13.20
C THR A 84 14.49 8.86 -14.67
N GLY A 85 13.99 8.00 -15.57
CA GLY A 85 14.14 8.14 -17.01
C GLY A 85 15.39 7.45 -17.55
N LYS A 86 16.35 8.22 -18.06
CA LYS A 86 17.45 7.66 -18.86
C LYS A 86 18.29 6.69 -18.01
N ASN A 87 18.47 5.47 -18.52
CA ASN A 87 19.20 4.38 -17.88
C ASN A 87 18.59 3.88 -16.55
N PHE A 88 17.36 4.26 -16.21
CA PHE A 88 16.62 3.67 -15.08
C PHE A 88 16.43 2.18 -15.32
N ARG A 89 16.83 1.37 -14.33
CA ARG A 89 16.67 -0.08 -14.32
C ARG A 89 15.95 -0.47 -13.05
N PHE A 90 14.77 -1.05 -13.20
CA PHE A 90 14.01 -1.67 -12.13
C PHE A 90 14.30 -3.17 -12.11
N HIS A 91 14.83 -3.69 -11.01
CA HIS A 91 15.31 -5.07 -10.90
C HIS A 91 14.27 -6.04 -10.32
N ILE A 92 13.07 -5.54 -10.07
CA ILE A 92 11.93 -6.33 -9.61
C ILE A 92 11.17 -6.88 -10.83
N PRO A 93 10.83 -8.17 -10.86
CA PRO A 93 10.04 -8.76 -11.96
C PRO A 93 8.66 -8.11 -12.12
N ASP A 94 8.20 -7.99 -13.36
CA ASP A 94 6.90 -7.38 -13.70
C ASP A 94 5.70 -8.12 -13.10
N ASP A 95 5.85 -9.42 -12.82
CA ASP A 95 4.80 -10.29 -12.28
C ASP A 95 4.89 -10.52 -10.76
N VAL A 96 5.77 -9.79 -10.09
CA VAL A 96 5.95 -9.92 -8.64
C VAL A 96 4.64 -9.66 -7.89
N ALA A 97 4.38 -10.46 -6.85
CA ALA A 97 3.25 -10.20 -5.97
C ALA A 97 3.54 -8.98 -5.07
N ASN A 98 2.51 -8.19 -4.78
CA ASN A 98 2.58 -7.24 -3.66
C ASN A 98 2.99 -7.97 -2.38
N PHE A 99 3.74 -7.28 -1.52
CA PHE A 99 4.30 -7.79 -0.27
C PHE A 99 5.40 -8.85 -0.46
N THR A 100 5.97 -9.00 -1.66
CA THR A 100 7.17 -9.83 -1.85
C THR A 100 8.36 -9.17 -1.17
N GLU A 101 9.00 -9.91 -0.26
CA GLU A 101 10.12 -9.44 0.55
C GLU A 101 11.47 -9.58 -0.17
N TYR A 102 12.34 -8.60 0.07
CA TYR A 102 13.72 -8.56 -0.39
C TYR A 102 14.66 -8.41 0.81
N GLN A 103 15.78 -9.12 0.78
CA GLN A 103 16.74 -9.15 1.88
C GLN A 103 17.70 -7.95 1.84
N PRO A 104 18.27 -7.54 3.00
CA PRO A 104 19.30 -6.51 3.10
C PRO A 104 20.37 -6.57 2.00
N GLY A 105 20.68 -5.42 1.39
CA GLY A 105 21.67 -5.28 0.33
C GLY A 105 21.18 -5.59 -1.09
N THR A 106 19.97 -6.13 -1.25
CA THR A 106 19.36 -6.38 -2.58
C THR A 106 19.16 -5.06 -3.32
N VAL A 107 19.59 -5.00 -4.59
CA VAL A 107 19.34 -3.84 -5.46
C VAL A 107 17.92 -3.89 -5.97
N ILE A 108 17.15 -2.84 -5.72
CA ILE A 108 15.77 -2.74 -6.22
C ILE A 108 15.74 -1.97 -7.54
N TRP A 109 16.47 -0.87 -7.61
CA TRP A 109 16.63 -0.10 -8.84
C TRP A 109 17.93 0.69 -8.85
N GLU A 110 18.38 1.04 -10.04
CA GLU A 110 19.55 1.90 -10.26
C GLU A 110 19.40 2.72 -11.54
N ASP A 111 20.11 3.84 -11.61
CA ASP A 111 20.31 4.62 -12.82
C ASP A 111 21.79 5.04 -12.95
N SER A 112 22.06 6.09 -13.72
CA SER A 112 23.44 6.57 -13.92
C SER A 112 24.00 7.40 -12.77
N GLU A 113 23.16 7.87 -11.87
CA GLU A 113 23.52 8.78 -10.77
C GLU A 113 23.45 8.08 -9.41
N THR A 114 22.45 7.21 -9.21
CA THR A 114 22.19 6.59 -7.90
C THR A 114 21.59 5.19 -8.02
N SER A 115 21.48 4.51 -6.88
CA SER A 115 20.79 3.24 -6.74
C SER A 115 20.09 3.15 -5.40
N TYR A 116 19.02 2.36 -5.34
CA TYR A 116 18.41 1.98 -4.08
C TYR A 116 18.67 0.50 -3.79
N ARG A 117 19.10 0.25 -2.55
CA ARG A 117 19.30 -1.09 -2.00
C ARG A 117 18.51 -1.21 -0.72
N VAL A 118 17.95 -2.38 -0.48
CA VAL A 118 17.30 -2.73 0.79
C VAL A 118 18.27 -2.46 1.95
N GLY A 119 17.78 -1.79 2.99
CA GLY A 119 18.57 -1.38 4.15
C GLY A 119 18.98 -2.55 5.05
N HIS A 120 18.91 -2.34 6.37
CA HIS A 120 19.37 -3.31 7.38
C HIS A 120 18.35 -4.39 7.74
N SER A 121 17.08 -4.20 7.38
CA SER A 121 15.99 -5.14 7.60
C SER A 121 15.33 -5.50 6.27
N PRO A 122 14.66 -6.66 6.16
CA PRO A 122 13.86 -6.98 4.99
C PRO A 122 12.82 -5.89 4.69
N GLU A 123 12.61 -5.65 3.40
CA GLU A 123 11.61 -4.71 2.88
C GLU A 123 10.77 -5.41 1.81
N ALA A 124 9.51 -5.05 1.68
CA ALA A 124 8.61 -5.61 0.69
C ALA A 124 8.20 -4.58 -0.36
N ILE A 125 7.93 -5.04 -1.59
CA ILE A 125 7.43 -4.19 -2.68
C ILE A 125 5.90 -4.13 -2.69
N VAL A 126 5.32 -2.95 -2.90
CA VAL A 126 3.88 -2.77 -3.15
C VAL A 126 3.63 -1.81 -4.31
N PHE A 127 2.59 -2.10 -5.09
CA PHE A 127 2.19 -1.41 -6.31
C PHE A 127 3.30 -1.30 -7.38
N PRO A 128 4.05 -2.37 -7.68
CA PRO A 128 5.05 -2.32 -8.75
C PRO A 128 4.35 -2.11 -10.10
N ASN A 129 4.79 -1.08 -10.81
CA ASN A 129 4.40 -0.75 -12.18
C ASN A 129 5.57 -0.03 -12.89
N PRO A 130 6.44 -0.76 -13.60
CA PRO A 130 7.56 -0.14 -14.33
C PRO A 130 7.11 0.67 -15.54
N GLU A 131 5.88 0.47 -16.05
CA GLU A 131 5.36 1.12 -17.25
C GLU A 131 4.74 2.50 -16.96
N VAL A 132 5.41 3.32 -16.14
CA VAL A 132 4.98 4.68 -15.82
C VAL A 132 5.85 5.73 -16.51
N PRO A 133 5.32 6.93 -16.83
CA PRO A 133 6.13 8.02 -17.37
C PRO A 133 7.28 8.44 -16.45
N VAL A 134 8.27 9.14 -17.01
CA VAL A 134 9.37 9.73 -16.23
C VAL A 134 8.81 10.68 -15.17
N GLY A 135 9.34 10.57 -13.96
CA GLY A 135 8.91 11.34 -12.78
C GLY A 135 7.70 10.75 -12.05
N HIS A 136 7.08 9.69 -12.58
CA HIS A 136 5.98 9.00 -11.92
C HIS A 136 6.46 7.84 -11.04
N ARG A 137 5.65 7.47 -10.06
CA ARG A 137 5.93 6.39 -9.13
C ARG A 137 5.80 5.03 -9.79
N VAL A 138 6.88 4.25 -9.69
CA VAL A 138 7.00 2.86 -10.11
C VAL A 138 6.55 1.89 -9.02
N GLY A 139 6.76 2.23 -7.74
CA GLY A 139 6.38 1.36 -6.63
C GLY A 139 6.81 1.91 -5.28
N LEU A 140 6.48 1.19 -4.22
CA LEU A 140 6.82 1.53 -2.84
C LEU A 140 7.56 0.37 -2.18
N MET A 141 8.67 0.67 -1.50
CA MET A 141 9.25 -0.25 -0.54
C MET A 141 8.66 0.03 0.84
N ILE A 142 8.25 -1.03 1.51
CA ILE A 142 7.62 -0.99 2.82
C ILE A 142 8.31 -1.93 3.79
N ARG A 143 8.15 -1.68 5.09
CA ARG A 143 8.51 -2.65 6.13
C ARG A 143 7.43 -2.68 7.22
N PRO A 144 7.26 -3.79 7.94
CA PRO A 144 6.37 -3.83 9.08
C PRO A 144 6.80 -2.80 10.11
N GLU A 145 5.86 -2.09 10.69
CA GLU A 145 6.11 -1.26 11.86
C GLU A 145 6.39 -2.19 13.04
N THR A 146 7.62 -2.20 13.55
CA THR A 146 7.92 -2.86 14.82
C THR A 146 7.31 -2.02 15.92
N GLY A 147 6.20 -2.51 16.49
CA GLY A 147 5.39 -1.77 17.45
C GLY A 147 6.21 -1.10 18.56
N SER A 148 6.14 0.22 18.58
CA SER A 148 6.25 1.02 19.81
C SER A 148 5.24 2.15 19.71
N ASP A 149 3.96 1.80 19.84
CA ASP A 149 3.01 2.46 20.73
C ASP A 149 1.59 1.96 20.40
N GLU A 150 0.95 1.36 21.39
CA GLU A 150 -0.49 0.99 21.41
C GLU A 150 -1.39 2.23 21.43
N SER A 151 -1.07 3.30 20.68
CA SER A 151 -1.77 4.58 20.70
C SER A 151 -2.66 4.83 19.48
N PHE A 152 -2.74 3.88 18.54
CA PHE A 152 -3.52 4.03 17.30
C PHE A 152 -4.82 3.20 17.24
N ILE A 153 -5.32 2.69 18.37
CA ILE A 153 -6.68 2.13 18.48
C ILE A 153 -7.49 2.93 19.51
#